data_AF-A0A9P7Q2Q8-F1
#
_entry.id   AF-A0A9P7Q2Q8-F1
#
_cell.length_a   1.000
_cell.length_b   1.000
_cell.length_c   1.000
_cell.angle_alpha   90.00
_cell.angle_beta   90.00
_cell.angle_gamma   90.00
#
_symmetry.space_group_name_H-M   'P 1'
#
loop_
_entity.id
_entity.type
_entity.pdbx_description
1 polymer ?
#
loop_
_entity_poly.entity_id
_entity_poly.type
_entity_poly.pdbx_seq_one_letter_code
_entity_poly.pdbx_strand_id
1 'polypeptide(L)'
;MPPPTQLAIATSSVSRLIKEQASYHKELVDQEAQIVKQEESIKAGDADEDGNAEFMLKQSKTAVEQTKAVFGPLKQRIGEAVVKLEDQIALAEEAGGAEGLENAKKVLGEAKAAS
;
A
#
# COMPACT_ATOMS: atom_id res chain seq x y z
N MET A 1 -29.44 10.46 0.46
CA MET A 1 -28.31 10.77 -0.44
C MET A 1 -28.45 9.93 -1.70
N PRO A 2 -28.18 10.48 -2.89
CA PRO A 2 -28.13 9.67 -4.11
C PRO A 2 -27.00 8.63 -4.03
N PRO A 3 -27.10 7.51 -4.76
CA PRO A 3 -26.01 6.54 -4.84
C PRO A 3 -24.77 7.16 -5.51
N PRO A 4 -23.55 6.77 -5.12
CA PRO A 4 -22.33 7.27 -5.74
C PRO A 4 -22.24 6.83 -7.21
N THR A 5 -21.66 7.69 -8.04
CA THR A 5 -21.41 7.40 -9.47
C THR A 5 -20.30 6.38 -9.64
N GLN A 6 -20.24 5.73 -10.80
CA GLN A 6 -19.18 4.77 -11.11
C GLN A 6 -17.79 5.41 -11.11
N LEU A 7 -17.67 6.66 -11.61
CA LEU A 7 -16.45 7.46 -11.52
C LEU A 7 -16.03 7.71 -10.06
N ALA A 8 -16.98 8.07 -9.19
CA ALA A 8 -16.71 8.28 -7.77
C ALA A 8 -16.28 6.98 -7.06
N ILE A 9 -16.92 5.84 -7.38
CA ILE A 9 -16.56 4.52 -6.87
C ILE A 9 -15.13 4.15 -7.30
N ALA A 10 -14.82 4.23 -8.59
CA ALA A 10 -13.49 3.92 -9.11
C ALA A 10 -12.41 4.81 -8.48
N THR A 11 -12.67 6.11 -8.36
CA THR A 11 -11.77 7.08 -7.72
C THR A 11 -11.50 6.70 -6.26
N SER A 12 -12.55 6.37 -5.50
CA SER A 12 -12.41 5.98 -4.09
C SER A 12 -11.64 4.66 -3.92
N SER A 13 -11.82 3.72 -4.84
CA SER A 13 -11.12 2.43 -4.83
C SER A 13 -9.62 2.62 -5.02
N VAL A 14 -9.20 3.38 -6.03
CA VAL A 14 -7.78 3.70 -6.26
C VAL A 14 -7.20 4.45 -5.07
N SER A 15 -7.88 5.49 -4.57
CA SER A 15 -7.39 6.28 -3.42
C SER A 15 -7.18 5.42 -2.16
N ARG A 16 -8.05 4.45 -1.90
CA ARG A 16 -7.88 3.53 -0.76
C ARG A 16 -6.69 2.60 -0.96
N LEU A 17 -6.54 2.03 -2.16
CA LEU A 17 -5.48 1.06 -2.43
C LEU A 17 -4.08 1.68 -2.38
N ILE A 18 -3.90 2.91 -2.89
CA ILE A 18 -2.60 3.60 -2.81
C ILE A 18 -2.24 3.98 -1.37
N LYS A 19 -3.25 4.30 -0.53
CA LYS A 19 -3.05 4.51 0.91
C LYS A 19 -2.68 3.22 1.63
N GLU A 20 -3.34 2.11 1.30
CA GLU A 20 -2.99 0.78 1.80
C GLU A 20 -1.54 0.41 1.44
N GLN A 21 -1.13 0.65 0.19
CA GLN A 21 0.26 0.42 -0.25
C GLN A 21 1.26 1.29 0.53
N ALA A 22 0.95 2.56 0.77
CA ALA A 22 1.80 3.45 1.54
C ALA A 22 1.93 3.00 3.01
N SER A 23 0.83 2.54 3.62
CA SER A 23 0.84 1.97 4.97
C SER A 23 1.73 0.73 5.07
N TYR A 24 1.63 -0.21 4.12
CA TYR A 24 2.49 -1.39 4.12
C TYR A 24 3.97 -1.05 3.86
N HIS A 25 4.29 -0.05 3.03
CA HIS A 25 5.68 0.40 2.89
C HIS A 25 6.23 0.94 4.19
N LYS A 26 5.46 1.76 4.90
CA LYS A 26 5.87 2.26 6.22
C LYS A 26 6.10 1.13 7.21
N GLU A 27 5.16 0.18 7.28
CA GLU A 27 5.29 -0.99 8.15
C GLU A 27 6.54 -1.81 7.83
N LEU A 28 6.83 -2.05 6.55
CA LEU A 28 8.03 -2.77 6.14
C LEU A 28 9.32 -2.06 6.61
N VAL A 29 9.39 -0.74 6.43
CA VAL A 29 10.55 0.06 6.88
C VAL A 29 10.73 -0.03 8.40
N ASP A 30 9.64 0.10 9.15
CA ASP A 30 9.68 0.01 10.62
C ASP A 30 10.10 -1.40 11.09
N GLN A 31 9.61 -2.45 10.44
CA GLN A 31 9.99 -3.85 10.72
C GLN A 31 11.47 -4.13 10.38
N GLU A 32 11.96 -3.65 9.23
CA GLU A 32 13.35 -3.80 8.83
C GLU A 32 14.31 -3.06 9.78
N ALA A 33 13.95 -1.84 10.21
CA ALA A 33 14.70 -1.09 11.21
C ALA A 33 14.75 -1.83 12.57
N GLN A 34 13.66 -2.50 12.96
CA GLN A 34 13.63 -3.29 14.18
C GLN A 34 14.53 -4.53 14.09
N ILE A 35 14.57 -5.21 12.94
CA ILE A 35 15.49 -6.32 12.70
C ILE A 35 16.95 -5.88 12.86
N VAL A 36 17.32 -4.74 12.28
CA VAL A 36 18.70 -4.20 12.41
C VAL A 36 19.06 -4.00 13.89
N LYS A 37 18.16 -3.38 14.67
CA LYS A 37 18.38 -3.20 16.12
C LYS A 37 18.53 -4.53 16.86
N GLN A 38 17.69 -5.51 16.56
CA GLN A 38 17.78 -6.84 17.18
C GLN A 38 19.11 -7.52 16.83
N GLU A 39 19.56 -7.43 15.58
CA GLU A 39 20.85 -7.99 15.15
C GLU A 39 22.04 -7.31 15.84
N GLU A 40 21.98 -5.99 16.05
CA GLU A 40 23.00 -5.22 16.78
C GLU A 40 23.05 -5.61 18.26
N SER A 41 21.90 -5.69 18.94
CA SER A 41 21.82 -6.10 20.35
C SER A 41 22.36 -7.51 20.57
N ILE A 42 22.00 -8.47 19.69
CA ILE A 42 22.52 -9.84 19.76
C ILE A 42 24.05 -9.85 19.60
N LYS A 43 24.59 -9.07 18.65
CA LYS A 43 26.05 -8.98 18.44
C LYS A 43 26.78 -8.33 19.61
N ALA A 44 26.16 -7.35 20.28
CA ALA A 44 26.73 -6.66 21.44
C ALA A 44 26.76 -7.55 22.70
N GLY A 45 26.05 -8.69 22.69
CA GLY A 45 25.88 -9.52 23.88
C GLY A 45 24.84 -8.95 24.85
N ASP A 46 24.11 -7.90 24.45
CA ASP A 46 22.97 -7.32 25.17
C ASP A 46 21.67 -8.11 24.88
N ALA A 47 21.79 -9.40 24.57
CA ALA A 47 20.64 -10.26 24.31
C ALA A 47 19.82 -10.45 25.59
N ASP A 48 18.49 -10.47 25.43
CA ASP A 48 17.50 -10.54 26.51
C ASP A 48 17.84 -11.63 27.55
N GLU A 49 17.59 -11.37 28.85
CA GLU A 49 17.96 -12.26 29.96
C GLU A 49 17.36 -13.67 29.82
N ASP A 50 16.26 -13.79 29.08
CA ASP A 50 15.54 -15.02 28.79
C ASP A 50 16.20 -15.90 27.69
N GLY A 51 17.25 -15.42 27.02
CA GLY A 51 18.01 -16.19 26.01
C GLY A 51 17.22 -16.54 24.75
N ASN A 52 16.15 -15.82 24.45
CA ASN A 52 15.26 -16.07 23.31
C ASN A 52 15.51 -15.12 22.12
N ALA A 53 16.57 -14.32 22.15
CA ALA A 53 16.80 -13.21 21.21
C ALA A 53 16.86 -13.68 19.75
N GLU A 54 17.50 -14.81 19.45
CA GLU A 54 17.57 -15.38 18.10
C GLU A 54 16.21 -15.87 17.60
N PHE A 55 15.38 -16.41 18.51
CA PHE A 55 14.02 -16.83 18.19
C PHE A 55 13.16 -15.60 17.83
N MET A 56 13.25 -14.53 18.63
CA MET A 56 12.54 -13.29 18.37
C MET A 56 12.99 -12.64 17.06
N LEU A 57 14.30 -12.64 16.76
CA LEU A 57 14.82 -12.16 15.47
C LEU A 57 14.25 -12.96 14.30
N LYS A 58 14.17 -14.30 14.42
CA LYS A 58 13.57 -15.16 13.39
C LYS A 58 12.09 -14.86 13.19
N GLN A 59 11.36 -14.56 14.26
CA GLN A 59 9.96 -14.15 14.18
C GLN A 59 9.81 -12.82 13.44
N SER A 60 10.61 -11.80 13.77
CA SER A 60 10.61 -10.51 13.07
C SER A 60 10.91 -10.68 11.58
N LYS A 61 11.91 -11.50 11.22
CA LYS A 61 12.23 -11.81 9.81
C LYS A 61 11.06 -12.47 9.09
N THR A 62 10.36 -13.39 9.76
CA THR A 62 9.17 -14.04 9.20
C THR A 62 8.05 -13.04 8.97
N ALA A 63 7.82 -12.11 9.90
CA ALA A 63 6.82 -11.05 9.76
C ALA A 63 7.13 -10.13 8.57
N VAL A 64 8.40 -9.76 8.37
CA VAL A 64 8.83 -8.98 7.19
C VAL A 64 8.50 -9.70 5.88
N GLU A 65 8.79 -10.99 5.78
CA GLU A 65 8.48 -11.75 4.57
C GLU A 65 6.97 -11.88 4.33
N GLN A 66 6.16 -11.96 5.39
CA GLN A 66 4.70 -11.90 5.29
C GLN A 66 4.21 -10.54 4.78
N THR A 67 4.74 -9.43 5.30
CA THR A 67 4.45 -8.08 4.79
C THR A 67 4.84 -7.95 3.31
N LYS A 68 6.04 -8.44 2.94
CA LYS A 68 6.52 -8.42 1.55
C LYS A 68 5.58 -9.17 0.60
N ALA A 69 5.05 -10.31 1.04
CA ALA A 69 4.14 -11.12 0.25
C ALA A 69 2.80 -10.40 -0.09
N VAL A 70 2.39 -9.40 0.70
CA VAL A 70 1.17 -8.62 0.44
C VAL A 70 1.33 -7.69 -0.78
N PHE A 71 2.54 -7.19 -1.07
CA PHE A 71 2.74 -6.21 -2.14
C PHE A 71 2.40 -6.74 -3.52
N GLY A 72 2.68 -8.02 -3.81
CA GLY A 72 2.39 -8.61 -5.12
C GLY A 72 0.90 -8.50 -5.48
N PRO A 73 0.00 -9.15 -4.71
CA PRO A 73 -1.44 -9.04 -4.93
C PRO A 73 -1.99 -7.61 -4.80
N LEU A 74 -1.39 -6.77 -3.95
CA LEU A 74 -1.80 -5.36 -3.83
C LEU A 74 -1.49 -4.55 -5.09
N LYS A 75 -0.29 -4.70 -5.66
CA LYS A 75 0.09 -4.05 -6.93
C LYS A 75 -0.83 -4.46 -8.07
N GLN A 76 -1.20 -5.74 -8.15
CA GLN A 76 -2.16 -6.21 -9.14
C GLN A 76 -3.53 -5.52 -8.96
N ARG A 77 -4.07 -5.50 -7.73
CA ARG A 77 -5.34 -4.83 -7.43
C ARG A 77 -5.31 -3.34 -7.76
N ILE A 78 -4.19 -2.67 -7.52
CA ILE A 78 -3.98 -1.25 -7.90
C ILE A 78 -4.02 -1.08 -9.41
N GLY A 79 -3.27 -1.91 -10.16
CA GLY A 79 -3.26 -1.86 -11.62
C GLY A 79 -4.65 -2.05 -12.22
N GLU A 80 -5.40 -3.04 -11.74
CA GLU A 80 -6.79 -3.28 -12.19
C GLU A 80 -7.73 -2.11 -11.85
N ALA A 81 -7.57 -1.49 -10.67
CA ALA A 81 -8.37 -0.34 -10.26
C ALA A 81 -8.01 0.93 -11.06
N VAL A 82 -6.74 1.12 -11.39
CA VAL A 82 -6.26 2.22 -12.24
C VAL A 82 -6.83 2.13 -13.64
N VAL A 83 -6.80 0.95 -14.28
CA VAL A 83 -7.41 0.75 -15.61
C VAL A 83 -8.90 1.10 -15.57
N LYS A 84 -9.64 0.64 -14.55
CA LYS A 84 -11.06 0.99 -14.40
C LYS A 84 -11.28 2.48 -14.22
N LEU A 85 -10.40 3.18 -13.49
CA LEU A 85 -10.50 4.63 -13.31
C LEU A 85 -10.22 5.37 -14.63
N GLU A 86 -9.25 4.92 -15.42
CA GLU A 86 -8.98 5.45 -16.75
C GLU A 86 -10.19 5.32 -17.68
N ASP A 87 -10.82 4.14 -17.71
CA ASP A 87 -12.04 3.90 -18.50
C ASP A 87 -13.18 4.84 -18.08
N GLN A 88 -13.40 5.02 -16.78
CA GLN A 88 -14.45 5.93 -16.28
C GLN A 88 -14.16 7.40 -16.57
N ILE A 89 -12.89 7.80 -16.57
CA ILE A 89 -12.47 9.16 -16.96
C ILE A 89 -12.75 9.37 -18.45
N ALA A 90 -12.39 8.43 -19.32
CA ALA A 90 -12.62 8.52 -20.76
C ALA A 90 -14.12 8.67 -21.07
N LEU A 91 -14.97 7.82 -20.46
CA LEU A 91 -16.42 7.91 -20.61
C LEU A 91 -16.99 9.26 -20.15
N ALA A 92 -16.48 9.80 -19.03
CA ALA A 92 -16.89 11.10 -18.53
C ALA A 92 -16.47 12.24 -19.48
N GLU A 93 -15.29 12.15 -20.11
CA GLU A 93 -14.84 13.14 -21.09
C GLU A 93 -15.66 13.09 -22.38
N GLU A 94 -15.96 11.90 -22.89
CA GLU A 94 -16.83 11.70 -24.06
C GLU A 94 -18.25 12.26 -23.84
N ALA A 95 -18.75 12.17 -22.61
CA ALA A 95 -20.04 12.72 -22.21
C ALA A 95 -20.03 14.26 -22.01
N GLY A 96 -18.90 14.94 -22.22
CA GLY A 96 -18.75 16.39 -22.02
C GLY A 96 -18.47 16.80 -20.57
N GLY A 97 -18.08 15.86 -19.72
CA GLY A 97 -17.73 16.05 -18.33
C GLY A 97 -18.62 15.27 -17.36
N ALA A 98 -18.09 15.04 -16.15
CA ALA A 98 -18.85 14.47 -15.04
C ALA A 98 -18.42 15.14 -13.72
N GLU A 99 -19.33 15.16 -12.75
CA GLU A 99 -18.99 15.56 -11.39
C GLU A 99 -17.86 14.68 -10.84
N GLY A 100 -16.82 15.32 -10.30
CA GLY A 100 -15.65 14.62 -9.76
C GLY A 100 -14.57 14.24 -10.77
N LEU A 101 -14.70 14.60 -12.07
CA LEU A 101 -13.69 14.31 -13.11
C LEU A 101 -12.29 14.84 -12.78
N GLU A 102 -12.19 16.06 -12.26
CA GLU A 102 -10.89 16.63 -11.87
C GLU A 102 -10.23 15.83 -10.73
N ASN A 103 -11.03 15.45 -9.72
CA ASN A 103 -10.54 14.62 -8.61
C ASN A 103 -10.11 13.22 -9.10
N ALA A 104 -10.86 12.62 -10.01
CA ALA A 104 -10.51 11.35 -10.63
C ALA A 104 -9.16 11.43 -11.36
N LYS A 105 -8.93 12.47 -12.15
CA LYS A 105 -7.64 12.72 -12.82
C LYS A 105 -6.49 12.93 -11.83
N LYS A 106 -6.74 13.66 -10.75
CA LYS A 106 -5.77 13.86 -9.67
C LYS A 106 -5.37 12.53 -9.04
N VAL A 107 -6.34 11.71 -8.63
CA VAL A 107 -6.09 10.40 -8.01
C VAL A 107 -5.38 9.45 -8.99
N LEU A 108 -5.73 9.49 -10.28
CA LEU A 108 -5.00 8.75 -11.31
C LEU A 108 -3.52 9.17 -11.40
N GLY A 109 -3.26 10.48 -11.34
CA GLY A 109 -1.89 11.01 -11.28
C GLY A 109 -1.12 10.56 -10.03
N GLU A 110 -1.75 10.62 -8.86
CA GLU A 110 -1.18 10.14 -7.59
C GLU A 110 -0.86 8.64 -7.68
N ALA A 111 -1.76 7.83 -8.24
CA ALA A 111 -1.53 6.39 -8.40
C ALA A 111 -0.36 6.08 -9.34
N LYS A 112 -0.25 6.78 -10.47
CA LYS A 112 0.87 6.64 -11.40
C LYS A 112 2.21 7.06 -10.79
N ALA A 113 2.21 8.06 -9.90
CA ALA A 113 3.42 8.47 -9.19
C ALA A 113 3.82 7.50 -8.05
N ALA A 114 2.87 6.74 -7.51
CA ALA A 114 3.09 5.74 -6.47
C ALA A 114 3.37 4.32 -7.01
N SER A 115 3.33 4.13 -8.33
CA SER A 115 3.51 2.86 -9.04
C SER A 115 4.98 2.44 -9.13
#